data_AF-A0A1H2WLZ1-F1
#
_entry.id   AF-A0A1H2WLZ1-F1
#
_cell.length_a   1.000
_cell.length_b   1.000
_cell.length_c   1.000
_cell.angle_alpha   90.00
_cell.angle_beta   90.00
_cell.angle_gamma   90.00
#
_symmetry.space_group_name_H-M   'P 1'
#
loop_
_entity.id
_entity.type
_entity.pdbx_description
1 polymer ?
#
loop_
_entity_poly.entity_id
_entity_poly.type
_entity_poly.pdbx_seq_one_letter_code
_entity_poly.pdbx_strand_id
1 'polypeptide(L)'
;MVQRIIDDIRGALDHDLYYVALNSALTLPDICGKAEFPDEPHVWKRYIDWYNKEIGYAEKNPHQTTEEAMPYLSGEVMYSLRCSLLHSGIPNVDNEQLKKKGELPIDHFTLKIEKKMDYDIYSDSSEISTIFGQHRRSYTMSIRRICGIMCAVAEQYYKDNKDKFSFNYNILDWDKEVAKLPPLDIDYEDVFKRIAEVKLPSEE
;
A
#
# COMPACT_ATOMS: atom_id res chain seq x y z
N MET A 1 9.43 -0.53 10.67
CA MET A 1 9.10 -0.84 9.27
C MET A 1 7.76 -0.23 8.87
N VAL A 2 6.66 -0.71 9.46
CA VAL A 2 5.28 -0.36 9.09
C VAL A 2 5.06 1.14 9.02
N GLN A 3 5.51 1.89 10.03
CA GLN A 3 5.40 3.36 10.03
C GLN A 3 6.06 4.01 8.81
N ARG A 4 7.27 3.56 8.41
CA ARG A 4 7.98 4.12 7.25
C ARG A 4 7.20 3.88 5.96
N ILE A 5 6.67 2.66 5.77
CA ILE A 5 5.84 2.33 4.61
C ILE A 5 4.59 3.23 4.56
N ILE A 6 3.95 3.45 5.71
CA ILE A 6 2.77 4.32 5.81
C ILE A 6 3.13 5.77 5.46
N ASP A 7 4.24 6.27 5.99
CA ASP A 7 4.72 7.62 5.71
C ASP A 7 5.04 7.78 4.21
N ASP A 8 5.66 6.77 3.59
CA ASP A 8 5.94 6.74 2.15
C ASP A 8 4.64 6.72 1.31
N ILE A 9 3.63 5.93 1.71
CA ILE A 9 2.31 5.91 1.05
C ILE A 9 1.65 7.29 1.14
N ARG A 10 1.66 7.92 2.31
CA ARG A 10 1.10 9.27 2.52
C ARG A 10 1.82 10.30 1.67
N GLY A 11 3.15 10.28 1.67
CA GLY A 11 3.97 11.16 0.83
C GLY A 11 3.69 10.95 -0.67
N ALA A 12 3.53 9.71 -1.12
CA ALA A 12 3.15 9.39 -2.50
C ALA A 12 1.78 9.97 -2.85
N LEU A 13 0.78 9.84 -1.97
CA LEU A 13 -0.54 10.44 -2.20
C LEU A 13 -0.49 11.97 -2.22
N ASP A 14 0.28 12.62 -1.35
CA ASP A 14 0.43 14.08 -1.34
C ASP A 14 1.10 14.60 -2.63
N HIS A 15 1.86 13.76 -3.33
CA HIS A 15 2.50 14.07 -4.62
C HIS A 15 1.77 13.45 -5.82
N ASP A 16 0.52 13.04 -5.66
CA ASP A 16 -0.32 12.45 -6.73
C ASP A 16 0.28 11.17 -7.38
N LEU A 17 1.16 10.45 -6.67
CA LEU A 17 1.78 9.18 -7.12
C LEU A 17 0.87 7.98 -6.81
N TYR A 18 -0.34 7.97 -7.36
CA TYR A 18 -1.42 7.05 -6.99
C TYR A 18 -1.08 5.56 -7.11
N TYR A 19 -0.42 5.14 -8.19
CA TYR A 19 -0.05 3.74 -8.39
C TYR A 19 1.02 3.27 -7.40
N VAL A 20 1.97 4.15 -7.05
CA VAL A 20 3.01 3.86 -6.05
C VAL A 20 2.35 3.72 -4.68
N ALA A 21 1.46 4.66 -4.32
CA ALA A 21 0.70 4.59 -3.09
C ALA A 21 -0.15 3.31 -3.00
N LEU A 22 -0.90 2.98 -4.06
CA LEU A 22 -1.74 1.79 -4.09
C LEU A 22 -0.92 0.50 -3.97
N ASN A 23 0.14 0.34 -4.76
CA ASN A 23 0.99 -0.85 -4.71
C ASN A 23 1.59 -1.06 -3.30
N SER A 24 2.08 0.02 -2.68
CA SER A 24 2.63 -0.05 -1.32
C SER A 24 1.54 -0.34 -0.28
N ALA A 25 0.37 0.31 -0.36
CA ALA A 25 -0.75 0.10 0.55
C ALA A 25 -1.26 -1.34 0.53
N LEU A 26 -1.34 -1.95 -0.67
CA LEU A 26 -1.73 -3.35 -0.83
C LEU A 26 -0.78 -4.35 -0.17
N THR A 27 0.42 -3.95 0.29
CA THR A 27 1.31 -4.81 1.08
C THR A 27 1.00 -4.80 2.58
N LEU A 28 0.25 -3.80 3.09
CA LEU A 28 -0.02 -3.68 4.52
C LEU A 28 -0.81 -4.88 5.07
N PRO A 29 -1.86 -5.40 4.40
CA PRO A 29 -2.53 -6.61 4.87
C PRO A 29 -1.65 -7.87 4.84
N ASP A 30 -0.68 -7.98 3.91
CA ASP A 30 0.30 -9.08 3.94
C ASP A 30 1.19 -8.99 5.21
N ILE A 31 1.67 -7.79 5.54
CA ILE A 31 2.55 -7.54 6.69
C ILE A 31 1.80 -7.79 8.00
N CYS A 32 0.62 -7.20 8.15
CA CYS A 32 -0.17 -7.33 9.36
C CYS A 32 -0.79 -8.73 9.51
N GLY A 33 -1.24 -9.35 8.40
CA GLY A 33 -1.73 -10.72 8.41
C GLY A 33 -0.65 -11.74 8.79
N LYS A 34 0.61 -11.54 8.37
CA LYS A 34 1.73 -12.37 8.83
C LYS A 34 1.97 -12.25 10.33
N ALA A 35 1.83 -11.05 10.89
CA ALA A 35 2.00 -10.81 12.32
C ALA A 35 0.84 -11.40 13.16
N GLU A 36 -0.40 -11.26 12.68
CA GLU A 36 -1.58 -11.80 13.36
C GLU A 36 -1.65 -13.33 13.30
N PHE A 37 -1.29 -13.91 12.15
CA PHE A 37 -1.46 -15.34 11.87
C PHE A 37 -0.11 -16.00 11.50
N PRO A 38 0.86 -16.07 12.43
CA PRO A 38 2.20 -16.58 12.11
C PRO A 38 2.20 -18.05 11.64
N ASP A 39 1.27 -18.86 12.16
CA ASP A 39 1.18 -20.31 11.89
C ASP A 39 0.38 -20.66 10.63
N GLU A 40 -0.32 -19.69 10.01
CA GLU A 40 -1.05 -19.94 8.76
C GLU A 40 -0.06 -19.93 7.57
N PRO A 41 0.17 -21.09 6.91
CA PRO A 41 1.19 -21.18 5.87
C PRO A 41 0.81 -20.42 4.60
N HIS A 42 -0.49 -20.19 4.35
CA HIS A 42 -0.95 -19.59 3.12
C HIS A 42 -1.02 -18.06 3.22
N VAL A 43 -0.11 -17.38 2.51
CA VAL A 43 -0.06 -15.91 2.41
C VAL A 43 -1.43 -15.31 2.07
N TRP A 44 -2.10 -15.90 1.07
CA TRP A 44 -3.42 -15.43 0.64
C TRP A 44 -4.45 -15.48 1.77
N LYS A 45 -4.40 -16.49 2.64
CA LYS A 45 -5.38 -16.68 3.69
C LYS A 45 -5.16 -15.66 4.79
N ARG A 46 -3.91 -15.46 5.22
CA ARG A 46 -3.54 -14.41 6.18
C ARG A 46 -3.97 -13.03 5.73
N TYR A 47 -3.75 -12.72 4.45
CA TYR A 47 -4.15 -11.45 3.86
C TYR A 47 -5.66 -11.26 3.97
N ILE A 48 -6.42 -12.24 3.49
CA ILE A 48 -7.89 -12.18 3.41
C ILE A 48 -8.49 -12.11 4.81
N ASP A 49 -8.03 -12.97 5.72
CA ASP A 49 -8.53 -13.04 7.10
C ASP A 49 -8.26 -11.73 7.84
N TRP A 50 -7.04 -11.16 7.71
CA TRP A 50 -6.71 -9.89 8.34
C TRP A 50 -7.51 -8.73 7.75
N TYR A 51 -7.59 -8.65 6.41
CA TYR A 51 -8.35 -7.58 5.75
C TYR A 51 -9.83 -7.65 6.14
N ASN A 52 -10.46 -8.83 6.07
CA ASN A 52 -11.86 -8.98 6.40
C ASN A 52 -12.15 -8.65 7.87
N LYS A 53 -11.23 -9.03 8.78
CA LYS A 53 -11.33 -8.74 10.22
C LYS A 53 -11.21 -7.25 10.53
N GLU A 54 -10.22 -6.56 9.97
CA GLU A 54 -9.84 -5.21 10.38
C GLU A 54 -10.45 -4.09 9.51
N ILE A 55 -10.83 -4.41 8.26
CA ILE A 55 -11.32 -3.43 7.28
C ILE A 55 -12.65 -3.88 6.65
N GLY A 56 -12.68 -5.09 6.08
CA GLY A 56 -13.77 -5.56 5.22
C GLY A 56 -15.13 -5.66 5.93
N TYR A 57 -15.16 -5.81 7.25
CA TYR A 57 -16.42 -5.79 8.02
C TYR A 57 -17.18 -4.46 7.90
N ALA A 58 -16.46 -3.34 7.70
CA ALA A 58 -17.04 -2.00 7.57
C ALA A 58 -17.36 -1.62 6.11
N GLU A 59 -16.83 -2.35 5.13
CA GLU A 59 -17.06 -2.11 3.70
C GLU A 59 -18.38 -2.69 3.20
N LYS A 60 -19.02 -3.56 3.98
CA LYS A 60 -20.27 -4.24 3.61
C LYS A 60 -21.47 -3.55 4.25
N ASN A 61 -22.59 -3.50 3.51
CA ASN A 61 -23.85 -3.05 4.09
C ASN A 61 -24.34 -4.09 5.13
N PRO A 62 -24.49 -3.73 6.42
CA PRO A 62 -24.95 -4.65 7.46
C PRO A 62 -26.41 -5.09 7.29
N HIS A 63 -27.18 -4.36 6.47
CA HIS A 63 -28.60 -4.63 6.19
C HIS A 63 -28.79 -4.88 4.69
N GLN A 64 -27.96 -5.72 4.07
CA GLN A 64 -28.16 -6.04 2.66
C GLN A 64 -29.57 -6.60 2.42
N THR A 65 -30.37 -5.89 1.62
CA THR A 65 -31.75 -6.25 1.30
C THR A 65 -31.90 -6.87 -0.09
N THR A 66 -30.82 -6.92 -0.87
CA THR A 66 -30.80 -7.51 -2.22
C THR A 66 -30.50 -9.01 -2.14
N GLU A 67 -31.17 -9.81 -2.99
CA GLU A 67 -30.92 -11.25 -3.10
C GLU A 67 -29.48 -11.54 -3.54
N GLU A 68 -28.96 -10.72 -4.45
CA GLU A 68 -27.58 -10.80 -4.92
C GLU A 68 -26.65 -9.92 -4.07
N ALA A 69 -25.48 -10.48 -3.73
CA ALA A 69 -24.43 -9.77 -3.01
C ALA A 69 -23.82 -8.66 -3.85
N MET A 70 -23.85 -7.43 -3.32
CA MET A 70 -23.18 -6.28 -3.95
C MET A 70 -21.67 -6.52 -4.07
N PRO A 71 -21.00 -6.03 -5.13
CA PRO A 71 -19.57 -6.23 -5.36
C PRO A 71 -18.69 -5.37 -4.42
N TYR A 72 -18.82 -5.53 -3.10
CA TYR A 72 -18.02 -4.79 -2.11
C TYR A 72 -16.55 -5.26 -2.07
N LEU A 73 -15.68 -4.43 -1.51
CA LEU A 73 -14.26 -4.78 -1.31
C LEU A 73 -14.12 -5.77 -0.15
N SER A 74 -14.18 -7.06 -0.45
CA SER A 74 -13.74 -8.12 0.47
C SER A 74 -12.23 -8.31 0.41
N GLY A 75 -11.69 -9.06 1.38
CA GLY A 75 -10.29 -9.46 1.40
C GLY A 75 -9.91 -10.24 0.15
N GLU A 76 -10.82 -11.04 -0.39
CA GLU A 76 -10.69 -11.79 -1.63
C GLU A 76 -10.49 -10.85 -2.83
N VAL A 77 -11.31 -9.81 -2.93
CA VAL A 77 -11.23 -8.77 -3.98
C VAL A 77 -9.91 -8.00 -3.87
N MET A 78 -9.54 -7.56 -2.67
CA MET A 78 -8.30 -6.82 -2.47
C MET A 78 -7.04 -7.67 -2.67
N TYR A 79 -7.08 -8.94 -2.26
CA TYR A 79 -6.00 -9.90 -2.54
C TYR A 79 -5.86 -10.13 -4.05
N SER A 80 -6.99 -10.19 -4.76
CA SER A 80 -6.97 -10.34 -6.21
C SER A 80 -6.35 -9.15 -6.92
N LEU A 81 -6.78 -7.94 -6.56
CA LEU A 81 -6.19 -6.71 -7.07
C LEU A 81 -4.68 -6.64 -6.78
N ARG A 82 -4.27 -6.98 -5.56
CA ARG A 82 -2.85 -7.05 -5.16
C ARG A 82 -2.05 -8.01 -6.04
N CYS A 83 -2.55 -9.21 -6.30
CA CYS A 83 -1.88 -10.18 -7.15
C CYS A 83 -1.75 -9.68 -8.59
N SER A 84 -2.82 -9.17 -9.20
CA SER A 84 -2.82 -8.65 -10.57
C SER A 84 -1.86 -7.49 -10.75
N LEU A 85 -1.88 -6.53 -9.82
CA LEU A 85 -0.99 -5.37 -9.84
C LEU A 85 0.48 -5.78 -9.66
N LEU A 86 0.78 -6.60 -8.64
CA LEU A 86 2.16 -6.93 -8.32
C LEU A 86 2.81 -7.85 -9.36
N HIS A 87 2.07 -8.81 -9.91
CA HIS A 87 2.64 -9.81 -10.82
C HIS A 87 2.54 -9.44 -12.30
N SER A 88 1.53 -8.65 -12.70
CA SER A 88 1.28 -8.33 -14.11
C SER A 88 1.20 -6.83 -14.38
N GLY A 89 1.24 -5.97 -13.35
CA GLY A 89 1.04 -4.53 -13.51
C GLY A 89 -0.39 -4.15 -13.93
N ILE A 90 -1.36 -5.07 -13.78
CA ILE A 90 -2.73 -4.87 -14.23
C ILE A 90 -3.57 -4.34 -13.06
N PRO A 91 -4.09 -3.09 -13.14
CA PRO A 91 -4.93 -2.49 -12.10
C PRO A 91 -6.38 -2.99 -12.12
N ASN A 92 -6.57 -4.32 -12.14
CA ASN A 92 -7.89 -4.94 -12.21
C ASN A 92 -7.94 -6.22 -11.35
N VAL A 93 -9.16 -6.64 -10.99
CA VAL A 93 -9.41 -7.90 -10.29
C VAL A 93 -9.46 -9.05 -11.28
N ASP A 94 -9.03 -10.24 -10.84
CA ASP A 94 -9.07 -11.47 -11.62
C ASP A 94 -10.32 -12.27 -11.27
N ASN A 95 -11.30 -12.28 -12.17
CA ASN A 95 -12.56 -12.99 -11.99
C ASN A 95 -12.40 -14.51 -11.86
N GLU A 96 -11.36 -15.12 -12.44
CA GLU A 96 -11.11 -16.55 -12.26
C GLU A 96 -10.58 -16.84 -10.85
N GLN A 97 -9.77 -15.93 -10.30
CA GLN A 97 -9.32 -16.01 -8.92
C GLN A 97 -10.46 -15.77 -7.92
N LEU A 98 -11.34 -14.80 -8.18
CA LEU A 98 -12.52 -14.52 -7.36
C LEU A 98 -13.44 -15.74 -7.27
N LYS A 99 -13.78 -16.35 -8.42
CA LYS A 99 -14.60 -17.56 -8.45
C LYS A 99 -13.99 -18.71 -7.65
N LYS A 100 -12.67 -18.92 -7.75
CA LYS A 100 -11.95 -19.95 -6.96
C LYS A 100 -12.02 -19.72 -5.45
N LYS A 101 -12.27 -18.47 -5.02
CA LYS A 101 -12.43 -18.08 -3.62
C LYS A 101 -13.90 -17.95 -3.19
N GLY A 102 -14.85 -18.32 -4.06
CA GLY A 102 -16.28 -18.27 -3.76
C GLY A 102 -16.93 -16.91 -3.93
N GLU A 103 -16.23 -15.94 -4.53
CA GLU A 103 -16.77 -14.60 -4.82
C GLU A 103 -17.43 -14.55 -6.20
N LEU A 104 -18.47 -13.72 -6.30
CA LEU A 104 -19.07 -13.39 -7.61
C LEU A 104 -18.12 -12.50 -8.41
N PRO A 105 -18.06 -12.65 -9.74
CA PRO A 105 -17.27 -11.77 -10.61
C PRO A 105 -17.61 -10.29 -10.44
N ILE A 106 -16.63 -9.44 -10.71
CA ILE A 106 -16.86 -8.00 -10.92
C ILE A 106 -16.59 -7.72 -12.39
N ASP A 107 -17.62 -7.36 -13.14
CA ASP A 107 -17.51 -7.15 -14.58
C ASP A 107 -16.71 -5.89 -14.90
N HIS A 108 -16.88 -4.84 -14.09
CA HIS A 108 -16.20 -3.57 -14.27
C HIS A 108 -15.64 -3.06 -12.96
N PHE A 109 -14.32 -3.16 -12.81
CA PHE A 109 -13.59 -2.59 -11.70
C PHE A 109 -12.86 -1.33 -12.17
N THR A 110 -13.12 -0.19 -11.52
CA THR A 110 -12.56 1.11 -11.90
C THR A 110 -11.74 1.66 -10.75
N LEU A 111 -10.49 2.05 -11.04
CA LEU A 111 -9.69 2.86 -10.13
C LEU A 111 -10.00 4.34 -10.34
N LYS A 112 -10.49 5.01 -9.31
CA LYS A 112 -10.69 6.46 -9.29
C LYS A 112 -9.47 7.14 -8.68
N ILE A 113 -8.84 7.98 -9.48
CA ILE A 113 -7.80 8.92 -9.04
C ILE A 113 -8.44 10.30 -8.87
N GLU A 114 -8.11 10.97 -7.77
CA GLU A 114 -8.63 12.28 -7.46
C GLU A 114 -7.59 13.03 -6.64
N LYS A 115 -7.47 14.35 -6.82
CA LYS A 115 -6.55 15.19 -6.04
C LYS A 115 -6.99 15.25 -4.58
N LYS A 116 -6.09 15.72 -3.72
CA LYS A 116 -6.41 15.97 -2.32
C LYS A 116 -7.56 16.99 -2.23
N MET A 117 -8.61 16.64 -1.50
CA MET A 117 -9.76 17.51 -1.25
C MET A 117 -9.59 18.24 0.08
N ASP A 118 -10.17 19.44 0.21
CA ASP A 118 -10.04 20.28 1.42
C ASP A 118 -10.49 19.56 2.70
N TYR A 119 -11.47 18.66 2.58
CA TYR A 119 -12.04 17.91 3.71
C TYR A 119 -11.61 16.43 3.74
N ASP A 120 -10.74 15.99 2.83
CA ASP A 120 -10.27 14.58 2.71
C ASP A 120 -11.40 13.52 2.71
N ILE A 121 -12.58 13.89 2.19
CA ILE A 121 -13.71 12.98 2.02
C ILE A 121 -13.65 12.36 0.63
N TYR A 122 -13.52 11.04 0.59
CA TYR A 122 -13.46 10.24 -0.62
C TYR A 122 -14.47 9.11 -0.53
N SER A 123 -15.14 8.79 -1.64
CA SER A 123 -16.15 7.73 -1.70
C SER A 123 -15.88 6.73 -2.81
N ASP A 124 -16.32 5.51 -2.58
CA ASP A 124 -16.38 4.46 -3.59
C ASP A 124 -17.82 4.35 -4.10
N SER A 125 -18.03 3.60 -5.19
CA SER A 125 -19.37 3.21 -5.64
C SER A 125 -19.43 1.72 -5.95
N SER A 126 -20.54 1.10 -5.59
CA SER A 126 -20.84 -0.29 -5.86
C SER A 126 -22.21 -0.35 -6.54
N GLU A 127 -22.29 -1.03 -7.67
CA GLU A 127 -23.48 -1.04 -8.50
C GLU A 127 -23.75 -2.43 -9.07
N ILE A 128 -25.00 -2.85 -8.99
CA ILE A 128 -25.55 -3.93 -9.81
C ILE A 128 -26.63 -3.30 -10.69
N SER A 129 -26.49 -3.45 -12.00
CA SER A 129 -27.46 -2.93 -12.97
C SER A 129 -27.86 -4.01 -13.96
N THR A 130 -29.11 -3.96 -14.39
CA THR A 130 -29.64 -4.79 -15.48
C THR A 130 -30.22 -3.85 -16.53
N ILE A 131 -29.51 -3.62 -17.62
CA ILE A 131 -29.91 -2.71 -18.69
C ILE A 131 -30.01 -3.50 -19.99
N PHE A 132 -31.14 -3.42 -20.69
CA PHE A 132 -31.41 -4.17 -21.93
C PHE A 132 -31.14 -5.69 -21.82
N GLY A 133 -31.41 -6.27 -20.65
CA GLY A 133 -31.17 -7.71 -20.38
C GLY A 133 -29.70 -8.07 -20.12
N GLN A 134 -28.78 -7.11 -20.14
CA GLN A 134 -27.40 -7.31 -19.73
C GLN A 134 -27.28 -7.00 -18.24
N HIS A 135 -26.97 -8.03 -17.46
CA HIS A 135 -26.65 -7.92 -16.05
C HIS A 135 -25.18 -7.54 -15.87
N ARG A 136 -24.89 -6.55 -15.01
CA ARG A 136 -23.55 -6.01 -14.81
C ARG A 136 -23.29 -5.67 -13.35
N ARG A 137 -22.15 -6.14 -12.84
CA ARG A 137 -21.61 -5.87 -11.51
C ARG A 137 -20.42 -4.93 -11.64
N SER A 138 -20.49 -3.76 -11.02
CA SER A 138 -19.45 -2.74 -11.13
C SER A 138 -19.01 -2.23 -9.75
N TYR A 139 -17.71 -1.94 -9.63
CA TYR A 139 -17.16 -1.26 -8.46
C TYR A 139 -16.19 -0.17 -8.90
N THR A 140 -16.32 1.02 -8.33
CA THR A 140 -15.37 2.12 -8.49
C THR A 140 -14.68 2.39 -7.16
N MET A 141 -13.39 2.12 -7.10
CA MET A 141 -12.55 2.27 -5.90
C MET A 141 -11.71 3.54 -5.99
N SER A 142 -11.88 4.46 -5.05
CA SER A 142 -10.99 5.60 -4.85
C SER A 142 -9.67 5.13 -4.27
N ILE A 143 -8.56 5.44 -4.95
CA ILE A 143 -7.21 5.12 -4.47
C ILE A 143 -6.90 5.86 -3.15
N ARG A 144 -7.29 7.14 -3.01
CA ARG A 144 -7.04 7.92 -1.78
C ARG A 144 -7.74 7.30 -0.58
N ARG A 145 -9.04 7.03 -0.72
CA ARG A 145 -9.86 6.34 0.29
C ARG A 145 -9.21 5.04 0.78
N ILE A 146 -8.98 4.09 -0.13
CA ILE A 146 -8.51 2.75 0.28
C ILE A 146 -7.10 2.79 0.87
N CYS A 147 -6.20 3.60 0.31
CA CYS A 147 -4.86 3.78 0.87
C CYS A 147 -4.92 4.42 2.26
N GLY A 148 -5.79 5.42 2.44
CA GLY A 148 -6.01 6.09 3.73
C GLY A 148 -6.52 5.12 4.80
N ILE A 149 -7.54 4.31 4.48
CA ILE A 149 -8.09 3.29 5.38
C ILE A 149 -7.02 2.26 5.75
N MET A 150 -6.34 1.67 4.75
CA MET A 150 -5.30 0.68 5.00
C MET A 150 -4.16 1.25 5.86
N CYS A 151 -3.72 2.48 5.59
CA CYS A 151 -2.70 3.14 6.40
C CYS A 151 -3.16 3.34 7.84
N ALA A 152 -4.36 3.89 8.05
CA ALA A 152 -4.87 4.18 9.39
C ALA A 152 -5.04 2.90 10.23
N VAL A 153 -5.65 1.88 9.64
CA VAL A 153 -5.90 0.59 10.31
C VAL A 153 -4.59 -0.15 10.58
N ALA A 154 -3.68 -0.23 9.60
CA ALA A 154 -2.38 -0.86 9.80
C ALA A 154 -1.51 -0.10 10.81
N GLU A 155 -1.56 1.23 10.84
CA GLU A 155 -0.86 2.05 11.82
C GLU A 155 -1.33 1.72 13.25
N GLN A 156 -2.64 1.70 13.45
CA GLN A 156 -3.24 1.41 14.75
C GLN A 156 -2.94 -0.02 15.17
N TYR A 157 -3.18 -0.99 14.28
CA TYR A 157 -2.88 -2.41 14.53
C TYR A 157 -1.40 -2.60 14.92
N TYR A 158 -0.47 -1.95 14.21
CA TYR A 158 0.96 -2.01 14.55
C TYR A 158 1.27 -1.40 15.91
N LYS A 159 0.67 -0.27 16.27
CA LYS A 159 0.86 0.38 17.58
C LYS A 159 0.41 -0.53 18.72
N ASP A 160 -0.71 -1.22 18.55
CA ASP A 160 -1.34 -2.05 19.58
C ASP A 160 -0.72 -3.44 19.71
N ASN A 161 -0.02 -3.92 18.67
CA ASN A 161 0.48 -5.29 18.59
C ASN A 161 1.99 -5.36 18.30
N LYS A 162 2.78 -4.39 18.75
CA LYS A 162 4.22 -4.28 18.41
C LYS A 162 5.01 -5.57 18.67
N ASP A 163 4.66 -6.31 19.70
CA ASP A 163 5.24 -7.59 20.11
C ASP A 163 5.06 -8.71 19.07
N LYS A 164 4.00 -8.65 18.25
CA LYS A 164 3.77 -9.60 17.15
C LYS A 164 4.67 -9.37 15.95
N PHE A 165 5.31 -8.20 15.86
CA PHE A 165 6.17 -7.85 14.74
C PHE A 165 7.63 -8.10 15.06
N SER A 166 8.28 -8.94 14.26
CA SER A 166 9.73 -9.14 14.29
C SER A 166 10.36 -8.66 12.99
N PHE A 167 11.35 -7.77 13.11
CA PHE A 167 12.12 -7.22 12.00
C PHE A 167 13.60 -7.49 12.23
N ASN A 168 14.23 -8.30 11.38
CA ASN A 168 15.65 -8.62 11.46
C ASN A 168 16.42 -7.97 10.30
N TYR A 169 16.54 -6.64 10.32
CA TYR A 169 17.31 -5.88 9.34
C TYR A 169 17.68 -4.50 9.89
N ASN A 170 18.67 -3.85 9.28
CA ASN A 170 19.11 -2.49 9.61
C ASN A 170 18.89 -1.55 8.41
N ILE A 171 18.47 -0.31 8.66
CA ILE A 171 18.43 0.78 7.67
C ILE A 171 19.40 1.85 8.12
N LEU A 172 20.38 2.18 7.26
CA LEU A 172 21.29 3.30 7.45
C LEU A 172 20.81 4.48 6.59
N ASP A 173 20.38 5.54 7.26
CA ASP A 173 20.04 6.81 6.62
C ASP A 173 21.32 7.67 6.61
N TRP A 174 22.12 7.52 5.54
CA TRP A 174 23.47 8.11 5.48
C TRP A 174 23.43 9.64 5.58
N ASP A 175 22.44 10.28 4.96
CA ASP A 175 22.28 11.73 5.01
C ASP A 175 22.00 12.21 6.45
N LYS A 176 21.17 11.48 7.22
CA LYS A 176 20.97 11.79 8.64
C LYS A 176 22.21 11.54 9.50
N GLU A 177 23.00 10.51 9.20
CA GLU A 177 24.24 10.28 9.93
C GLU A 177 25.29 11.37 9.62
N VAL A 178 25.42 11.76 8.35
CA VAL A 178 26.30 12.87 7.93
C VAL A 178 25.85 14.19 8.54
N ALA A 179 24.54 14.46 8.63
CA ALA A 179 24.02 15.69 9.24
C ALA A 179 24.32 15.84 10.74
N LYS A 180 24.67 14.75 11.44
CA LYS A 180 25.13 14.80 12.84
C LYS A 180 26.61 15.13 12.97
N LEU A 181 27.38 14.95 11.90
CA LEU A 181 28.80 15.29 11.92
C LEU A 181 28.93 16.82 12.01
N PRO A 182 29.93 17.32 12.76
CA PRO A 182 30.20 18.74 12.76
C PRO A 182 30.49 19.19 11.32
N PRO A 183 30.08 20.42 10.93
CA PRO A 183 30.45 20.95 9.63
C PRO A 183 31.96 20.85 9.50
N LEU A 184 32.40 20.18 8.44
CA LEU A 184 33.80 20.11 8.09
C LEU A 184 34.20 21.54 7.71
N ASP A 185 34.91 22.22 8.61
CA ASP A 185 35.59 23.50 8.34
C ASP A 185 36.82 23.19 7.48
N ILE A 186 36.57 22.64 6.29
CA ILE A 186 37.58 22.40 5.28
C ILE A 186 37.73 23.72 4.55
N ASP A 187 38.77 24.46 4.91
CA ASP A 187 39.28 25.51 4.05
C ASP A 187 39.83 24.85 2.78
N TYR A 188 38.97 24.79 1.76
CA TYR A 188 39.33 24.22 0.48
C TYR A 188 40.53 24.95 -0.14
N GLU A 189 40.78 26.24 0.16
CA GLU A 189 41.99 26.93 -0.29
C GLU A 189 43.25 26.36 0.35
N ASP A 190 43.25 26.06 1.66
CA ASP A 190 44.41 25.44 2.34
C ASP A 190 44.65 24.01 1.82
N VAL A 191 43.58 23.25 1.57
CA VAL A 191 43.69 21.91 0.98
C VAL A 191 44.25 21.98 -0.45
N PHE A 192 43.74 22.88 -1.30
CA PHE A 192 44.25 23.05 -2.66
C PHE A 192 45.69 23.56 -2.69
N LYS A 193 46.08 24.46 -1.77
CA LYS A 193 47.48 24.87 -1.61
C LYS A 193 48.39 23.69 -1.26
N ARG A 194 48.00 22.87 -0.28
CA ARG A 194 48.80 21.69 0.12
C ARG A 194 48.91 20.67 -1.00
N ILE A 195 47.84 20.43 -1.76
CA ILE A 195 47.87 19.54 -2.93
C ILE A 195 48.78 20.12 -4.04
N ALA A 196 48.75 21.44 -4.27
CA ALA A 196 49.62 22.10 -5.24
C ALA A 196 51.10 22.11 -4.81
N GLU A 197 51.39 22.04 -3.51
CA GLU A 197 52.74 21.95 -2.95
C GLU A 197 53.33 20.52 -2.98
N VAL A 198 52.50 19.49 -3.15
CA VAL A 198 52.99 18.11 -3.37
C VAL A 198 53.59 18.05 -4.78
N LYS A 199 54.91 18.22 -4.87
CA LYS A 199 55.67 17.93 -6.09
C LYS A 199 55.51 16.44 -6.41
N LEU A 200 54.92 16.13 -7.57
CA LEU A 200 54.97 14.79 -8.13
C LEU A 200 56.45 14.39 -8.31
N PRO A 201 56.85 13.18 -7.89
CA PRO A 201 58.20 12.71 -8.13
C PRO A 201 58.44 12.70 -9.63
N SER A 202 59.52 13.35 -10.07
CA SER A 202 59.93 13.34 -11.47
C SER A 202 60.22 11.90 -11.89
N GLU A 203 59.54 11.43 -12.95
CA GLU A 203 59.85 10.16 -13.59
C GLU A 203 61.32 10.17 -14.06
N GLU A 204 62.13 9.30 -13.47
CA GLU A 204 63.42 8.85 -14.02
C GLU A 204 63.22 7.56 -14.83
#